data_AF-A0A1V9EWA4-F1
#
_entry.id   AF-A0A1V9EWA4-F1
#
_cell.length_a   1.000
_cell.length_b   1.000
_cell.length_c   1.000
_cell.angle_alpha   90.00
_cell.angle_beta   90.00
_cell.angle_gamma   90.00
#
_symmetry.space_group_name_H-M   'P 1'
#
loop_
_entity.id
_entity.type
_entity.pdbx_description
1 polymer ?
#
loop_
_entity_poly.entity_id
_entity_poly.type
_entity_poly.pdbx_seq_one_letter_code
_entity_poly.pdbx_strand_id
1 'polypeptide(L)'
;MKQILLFILLTSIAEASLSQPSDFIVLKKRNNRTLKTYYPGAFISALTYNGFTINGFIKEIRNDSVIILQQQRQLVGTEFGTTVDTVSYIMGVDYHEIKTFHYTSQYTWGRKRGFVEVTLPRLMKYGGIGFIVLELVNTAYRKESISEDNKMVSLAIAAGVAATGFAITYFQNKADKAGGKYKVVYVKNSK
;
A
#
# COMPACT_ATOMS: atom_id res chain seq x y z
N MET A 1 -49.47 -8.12 32.25
CA MET A 1 -49.39 -7.36 30.97
C MET A 1 -48.46 -6.16 31.02
N LYS A 2 -48.62 -5.18 31.94
CA LYS A 2 -47.73 -4.01 32.04
C LYS A 2 -46.24 -4.34 32.21
N GLN A 3 -45.90 -5.36 33.01
CA GLN A 3 -44.51 -5.78 33.24
C GLN A 3 -43.85 -6.40 32.00
N ILE A 4 -44.63 -7.11 31.16
CA ILE A 4 -44.13 -7.71 29.91
C ILE A 4 -43.83 -6.62 28.87
N LEU A 5 -44.70 -5.61 28.77
CA LEU A 5 -44.47 -4.44 27.92
C LEU A 5 -43.23 -3.64 28.34
N LEU A 6 -43.02 -3.48 29.66
CA LEU A 6 -41.82 -2.83 30.19
C LEU A 6 -40.55 -3.62 29.84
N PHE A 7 -40.58 -4.94 29.96
CA PHE A 7 -39.46 -5.81 29.62
C PHE A 7 -39.10 -5.73 28.13
N ILE A 8 -40.10 -5.81 27.24
CA ILE A 8 -39.91 -5.69 25.79
C ILE A 8 -39.36 -4.31 25.41
N LEU A 9 -39.84 -3.25 26.08
CA LEU A 9 -39.33 -1.89 25.85
C LEU A 9 -37.86 -1.76 26.27
N LEU A 10 -37.49 -2.32 27.43
CA LEU A 10 -36.12 -2.28 27.94
C LEU A 10 -35.15 -3.07 27.04
N THR A 11 -35.55 -4.25 26.55
CA THR A 11 -34.72 -5.02 25.61
C THR A 11 -34.57 -4.31 24.26
N SER A 12 -35.65 -3.68 23.76
CA SER A 12 -35.61 -2.92 22.50
C SER A 12 -34.69 -1.69 22.57
N ILE A 13 -34.68 -0.98 23.71
CA ILE A 13 -33.79 0.17 23.94
C ILE A 13 -32.33 -0.30 24.08
N ALA A 14 -32.10 -1.44 24.73
CA ALA A 14 -30.77 -2.03 24.85
C ALA A 14 -30.18 -2.37 23.47
N GLU A 15 -30.96 -2.99 22.56
CA GLU A 15 -30.47 -3.30 21.22
C GLU A 15 -30.23 -2.04 20.36
N ALA A 16 -31.07 -1.01 20.51
CA ALA A 16 -30.86 0.27 19.84
C ALA A 16 -29.57 0.97 20.27
N SER A 17 -29.09 0.73 21.50
CA SER A 17 -27.82 1.28 22.01
C SER A 17 -26.58 0.55 21.49
N LEU A 18 -26.71 -0.74 21.10
CA LEU A 18 -25.63 -1.57 20.56
C LEU A 18 -25.43 -1.38 19.05
N SER A 19 -26.42 -0.81 18.35
CA SER A 19 -26.37 -0.51 16.91
C SER A 19 -25.82 0.89 16.61
N GLN A 20 -24.83 1.35 17.38
CA GLN A 20 -24.20 2.64 17.09
C GLN A 20 -23.44 2.56 15.76
N PRO A 21 -23.68 3.51 14.83
CA PRO A 21 -22.92 3.57 13.60
C PRO A 21 -21.44 3.76 13.94
N SER A 22 -20.57 2.93 13.39
CA SER A 22 -19.14 3.09 13.60
C SER A 22 -18.57 4.18 12.68
N ASP A 23 -17.56 4.88 13.20
CA ASP A 23 -16.77 5.79 12.39
C ASP A 23 -16.05 5.05 11.26
N PHE A 24 -15.75 5.77 10.20
CA PHE A 24 -15.05 5.21 9.05
C PHE A 24 -14.09 6.20 8.42
N ILE A 25 -13.09 5.69 7.71
CA ILE A 25 -12.18 6.51 6.90
C ILE A 25 -12.45 6.27 5.42
N VAL A 26 -12.42 7.35 4.65
CA VAL A 26 -12.61 7.30 3.20
C VAL A 26 -11.33 7.70 2.52
N LEU A 27 -10.78 6.80 1.73
CA LEU A 27 -9.70 7.11 0.81
C LEU A 27 -10.29 7.79 -0.42
N LYS A 28 -9.93 9.05 -0.64
CA LYS A 28 -10.37 9.86 -1.77
C LYS A 28 -9.19 10.28 -2.64
N LYS A 29 -9.43 10.46 -3.93
CA LYS A 29 -8.53 11.25 -4.78
C LYS A 29 -8.59 12.72 -4.39
N ARG A 30 -7.57 13.48 -4.80
CA ARG A 30 -7.53 14.95 -4.61
C ARG A 30 -8.75 15.66 -5.21
N ASN A 31 -9.35 15.12 -6.27
CA ASN A 31 -10.59 15.62 -6.88
C ASN A 31 -11.88 15.15 -6.18
N ASN A 32 -11.82 14.78 -4.90
CA ASN A 32 -12.95 14.30 -4.08
C ASN A 32 -13.63 12.99 -4.51
N ARG A 33 -13.16 12.31 -5.57
CA ARG A 33 -13.67 10.98 -5.92
C ARG A 33 -13.28 9.94 -4.87
N THR A 34 -14.26 9.23 -4.33
CA THR A 34 -14.03 8.09 -3.42
C THR A 34 -13.38 6.93 -4.14
N LEU A 35 -12.31 6.39 -3.56
CA LEU A 35 -11.59 5.22 -4.03
C LEU A 35 -11.98 3.98 -3.24
N LYS A 36 -11.99 4.09 -1.91
CA LYS A 36 -12.36 3.02 -1.00
C LYS A 36 -12.82 3.60 0.33
N THR A 37 -13.82 2.95 0.93
CA THR A 37 -14.29 3.23 2.28
C THR A 37 -13.84 2.11 3.18
N TYR A 38 -13.28 2.45 4.33
CA TYR A 38 -12.81 1.52 5.35
C TYR A 38 -13.63 1.73 6.62
N TYR A 39 -14.33 0.69 7.03
CA TYR A 39 -15.21 0.63 8.20
C TYR A 39 -14.79 -0.58 9.06
N PRO A 40 -15.23 -0.70 10.32
CA PRO A 40 -15.01 -1.91 11.11
C PRO A 40 -15.45 -3.18 10.39
N GLY A 41 -14.58 -4.18 10.36
CA GLY A 41 -14.71 -5.41 9.58
C GLY A 41 -14.07 -5.33 8.18
N ALA A 42 -13.73 -4.15 7.68
CA ALA A 42 -13.04 -4.03 6.40
C ALA A 42 -11.56 -4.45 6.51
N PHE A 43 -11.08 -5.14 5.48
CA PHE A 43 -9.66 -5.47 5.37
C PHE A 43 -8.84 -4.26 4.90
N ILE A 44 -7.76 -3.97 5.61
CA ILE A 44 -6.80 -2.93 5.29
C ILE A 44 -5.42 -3.53 5.03
N SER A 45 -4.83 -3.15 3.90
CA SER A 45 -3.42 -3.36 3.62
C SER A 45 -2.79 -2.03 3.27
N ALA A 46 -1.75 -1.67 4.01
CA ALA A 46 -1.10 -0.38 3.88
C ALA A 46 0.36 -0.42 4.35
N LEU A 47 1.11 0.63 4.03
CA LEU A 47 2.47 0.85 4.47
C LEU A 47 2.54 2.21 5.16
N THR A 48 3.14 2.27 6.34
CA THR A 48 3.35 3.52 7.09
C THR A 48 4.62 4.25 6.65
N TYR A 49 4.83 5.48 7.13
CA TYR A 49 6.07 6.23 6.87
C TYR A 49 7.32 5.59 7.47
N ASN A 50 7.19 4.91 8.62
CA ASN A 50 8.29 4.17 9.26
C ASN A 50 8.56 2.80 8.61
N GLY A 51 7.86 2.44 7.52
CA GLY A 51 8.05 1.19 6.79
C GLY A 51 7.32 -0.02 7.40
N PHE A 52 6.53 0.18 8.45
CA PHE A 52 5.69 -0.86 9.02
C PHE A 52 4.57 -1.26 8.05
N THR A 53 4.42 -2.56 7.83
CA THR A 53 3.39 -3.11 6.94
C THR A 53 2.15 -3.44 7.75
N ILE A 54 1.06 -2.75 7.41
CA ILE A 54 -0.27 -2.98 7.95
C ILE A 54 -0.96 -4.02 7.08
N ASN A 55 -1.44 -5.09 7.70
CA ASN A 55 -2.17 -6.14 7.00
C ASN A 55 -3.16 -6.83 7.96
N GLY A 56 -4.44 -6.51 7.87
CA GLY A 56 -5.41 -7.05 8.81
C GLY A 56 -6.81 -6.50 8.65
N PHE A 57 -7.69 -6.89 9.57
CA PHE A 57 -9.07 -6.42 9.62
C PHE A 57 -9.19 -5.26 10.59
N ILE A 58 -9.90 -4.21 10.20
CA ILE A 58 -10.17 -3.07 11.08
C ILE A 58 -11.17 -3.52 12.13
N LYS A 59 -10.81 -3.41 13.40
CA LYS A 59 -11.68 -3.71 14.55
C LYS A 59 -12.54 -2.50 14.91
N GLU A 60 -11.93 -1.33 14.96
CA GLU A 60 -12.57 -0.06 15.34
C GLU A 60 -11.82 1.09 14.67
N ILE A 61 -12.52 2.19 14.41
CA ILE A 61 -11.93 3.47 14.00
C ILE A 61 -12.46 4.49 15.00
N ARG A 62 -11.57 5.29 15.58
CA ARG A 62 -11.95 6.34 16.53
C ARG A 62 -11.01 7.53 16.41
N ASN A 63 -11.57 8.70 16.12
CA ASN A 63 -10.84 9.95 15.92
C ASN A 63 -9.77 9.83 14.81
N ASP A 64 -8.51 9.69 15.19
CA ASP A 64 -7.32 9.55 14.37
C ASP A 64 -6.82 8.10 14.27
N SER A 65 -7.31 7.22 15.14
CA SER A 65 -6.77 5.88 15.33
C SER A 65 -7.59 4.83 14.60
N VAL A 66 -6.90 3.99 13.83
CA VAL A 66 -7.45 2.78 13.22
C VAL A 66 -6.92 1.59 14.01
N ILE A 67 -7.82 0.90 14.70
CA ILE A 67 -7.52 -0.30 15.47
C ILE A 67 -7.64 -1.50 14.56
N ILE A 68 -6.56 -2.26 14.40
CA ILE A 68 -6.44 -3.32 13.41
C ILE A 68 -6.09 -4.62 14.12
N LEU A 69 -6.83 -5.67 13.80
CA LEU A 69 -6.47 -7.04 14.10
C LEU A 69 -5.55 -7.54 12.98
N GLN A 70 -4.25 -7.52 13.25
CA GLN A 70 -3.24 -8.02 12.33
C GLN A 70 -3.05 -9.52 12.54
N GLN A 71 -2.98 -10.27 11.44
CA GLN A 71 -2.73 -11.70 11.44
C GLN A 71 -1.54 -11.98 10.54
N GLN A 72 -0.50 -12.60 11.08
CA GLN A 72 0.68 -12.98 10.32
C GLN A 72 1.07 -14.43 10.58
N ARG A 73 1.51 -15.11 9.53
CA ARG A 73 2.10 -16.44 9.65
C ARG A 73 3.57 -16.29 9.99
N GLN A 74 3.98 -16.80 11.15
CA GLN A 74 5.37 -16.79 11.58
C GLN A 74 5.75 -18.14 12.19
N LEU A 75 7.05 -18.39 12.29
CA LEU A 75 7.55 -19.55 13.03
C LEU A 75 7.35 -19.30 14.52
N VAL A 76 6.61 -20.19 15.17
CA VAL A 76 6.36 -20.16 16.61
C VAL A 76 7.07 -21.35 17.23
N GLY A 77 7.73 -21.12 18.36
CA GLY A 77 8.39 -22.17 19.13
C GLY A 77 7.38 -23.15 19.70
N THR A 78 7.63 -24.44 19.53
CA THR A 78 6.90 -25.53 20.16
C THR A 78 7.87 -26.33 21.01
N GLU A 79 7.35 -27.21 21.88
CA GLU A 79 8.18 -28.08 22.74
C GLU A 79 9.18 -28.95 21.95
N PHE A 80 8.90 -29.19 20.67
CA PHE A 80 9.73 -30.03 19.78
C PHE A 80 10.31 -29.28 18.57
N GLY A 81 10.43 -27.94 18.62
CA GLY A 81 11.08 -27.15 17.56
C GLY A 81 10.31 -25.90 17.18
N THR A 82 10.09 -25.68 15.88
CA THR A 82 9.29 -24.54 15.38
C THR A 82 8.25 -25.01 14.38
N THR A 83 7.05 -24.45 14.47
CA THR A 83 5.98 -24.69 13.49
C THR A 83 5.49 -23.37 12.91
N VAL A 84 4.99 -23.40 11.68
CA VAL A 84 4.38 -22.23 11.05
C VAL A 84 2.96 -22.09 11.58
N ASP A 85 2.73 -21.06 12.40
CA ASP A 85 1.41 -20.76 12.95
C ASP A 85 1.00 -19.31 12.68
N THR A 86 -0.29 -19.01 12.82
CA THR A 86 -0.86 -17.67 12.64
C THR A 86 -0.91 -16.96 13.97
N VAL A 87 -0.07 -15.93 14.13
CA VAL A 87 -0.11 -15.06 15.29
C VAL A 87 -0.99 -13.85 14.98
N SER A 88 -1.93 -13.60 15.88
CA SER A 88 -2.83 -12.44 15.81
C SER A 88 -2.53 -11.46 16.94
N TYR A 89 -2.50 -10.18 16.61
CA TYR A 89 -2.34 -9.11 17.59
C TYR A 89 -3.14 -7.88 17.17
N ILE A 90 -3.56 -7.12 18.18
CA ILE A 90 -4.27 -5.86 17.99
C ILE A 90 -3.24 -4.75 18.00
N MET A 91 -3.33 -3.84 17.04
CA MET A 91 -2.54 -2.63 17.02
C MET A 91 -3.39 -1.42 16.68
N GLY A 92 -3.06 -0.27 17.25
CA GLY A 92 -3.60 1.02 16.85
C GLY A 92 -2.58 1.75 15.99
N VAL A 93 -3.04 2.32 14.87
CA VAL A 93 -2.21 3.16 14.02
C VAL A 93 -2.97 4.45 13.71
N ASP A 94 -2.29 5.59 13.79
CA ASP A 94 -2.84 6.85 13.30
C ASP A 94 -2.94 6.78 11.76
N TYR A 95 -4.12 7.06 11.20
CA TYR A 95 -4.29 7.02 9.75
C TYR A 95 -3.43 8.05 9.00
N HIS A 96 -2.94 9.10 9.66
CA HIS A 96 -2.01 10.07 9.09
C HIS A 96 -0.60 9.49 8.90
N GLU A 97 -0.22 8.47 9.67
CA GLU A 97 1.06 7.79 9.53
C GLU A 97 1.08 6.79 8.36
N ILE A 98 -0.09 6.54 7.75
CA ILE A 98 -0.21 5.64 6.61
C ILE A 98 0.25 6.35 5.34
N LYS A 99 1.38 5.89 4.81
CA LYS A 99 2.01 6.44 3.61
C LYS A 99 1.38 5.92 2.31
N THR A 100 1.01 4.65 2.24
CA THR A 100 0.47 4.04 1.01
C THR A 100 -0.65 3.07 1.36
N PHE A 101 -1.79 3.19 0.67
CA PHE A 101 -2.91 2.25 0.79
C PHE A 101 -2.89 1.29 -0.40
N HIS A 102 -2.91 -0.02 -0.14
CA HIS A 102 -3.00 -1.06 -1.17
C HIS A 102 -4.47 -1.40 -1.44
N TYR A 103 -5.19 -0.48 -2.08
CA TYR A 103 -6.66 -0.58 -2.26
C TYR A 103 -7.12 -1.14 -3.60
N THR A 104 -6.23 -1.28 -4.60
CA THR A 104 -6.60 -1.77 -5.93
C THR A 104 -6.76 -3.29 -5.95
N SER A 105 -7.58 -3.82 -6.88
CA SER A 105 -7.81 -5.27 -7.07
C SER A 105 -6.54 -6.06 -7.40
N GLN A 106 -5.49 -5.35 -7.80
CA GLN A 106 -4.15 -5.89 -7.99
C GLN A 106 -3.45 -6.23 -6.68
N TYR A 107 -3.99 -5.92 -5.50
CA TYR A 107 -3.40 -6.32 -4.22
C TYR A 107 -4.32 -7.29 -3.49
N THR A 108 -3.79 -8.48 -3.19
CA THR A 108 -4.46 -9.48 -2.34
C THR A 108 -3.56 -9.71 -1.14
N TRP A 109 -4.08 -9.47 0.07
CA TRP A 109 -3.35 -9.74 1.32
C TRP A 109 -1.98 -9.05 1.39
N GLY A 110 -1.89 -7.82 0.87
CA GLY A 110 -0.64 -7.04 0.87
C GLY A 110 0.40 -7.42 -0.18
N ARG A 111 0.07 -8.31 -1.13
CA ARG A 111 0.93 -8.65 -2.26
C ARG A 111 0.29 -8.26 -3.59
N LYS A 112 1.09 -7.68 -4.50
CA LYS A 112 0.67 -7.40 -5.88
C LYS A 112 0.41 -8.75 -6.59
N ARG A 113 -0.78 -8.92 -7.18
CA ARG A 113 -1.25 -10.07 -7.94
C ARG A 113 -0.59 -10.04 -9.32
N GLY A 114 -0.01 -11.16 -9.75
CA GLY A 114 0.55 -11.34 -11.09
C GLY A 114 2.02 -11.78 -11.12
N PHE A 115 2.49 -12.16 -12.32
CA PHE A 115 3.90 -12.40 -12.58
C PHE A 115 4.75 -11.15 -12.26
N VAL A 116 6.07 -11.33 -12.09
CA VAL A 116 7.01 -10.22 -11.95
C VAL A 116 6.92 -9.36 -13.21
N GLU A 117 6.05 -8.35 -13.17
CA GLU A 117 5.86 -7.42 -14.26
C GLU A 117 7.15 -6.61 -14.37
N VAL A 118 7.97 -6.93 -15.38
CA VAL A 118 9.11 -6.10 -15.73
C VAL A 118 8.51 -4.83 -16.33
N THR A 119 8.29 -3.84 -15.48
CA THR A 119 7.66 -2.60 -15.90
C THR A 119 8.56 -1.90 -16.93
N LEU A 120 7.96 -1.29 -17.95
CA LEU A 120 8.69 -0.53 -18.98
C LEU A 120 9.77 0.41 -18.39
N PRO A 121 9.54 1.14 -17.28
CA PRO A 121 10.58 1.95 -16.64
C PRO A 121 11.78 1.15 -16.11
N ARG A 122 11.57 -0.09 -15.64
CA ARG A 122 12.68 -0.99 -15.25
C ARG A 122 13.50 -1.43 -16.46
N LEU A 123 12.85 -1.79 -17.56
CA LEU A 123 13.52 -2.12 -18.82
C LEU A 123 14.34 -0.94 -19.34
N MET A 124 13.77 0.27 -19.33
CA MET A 124 14.48 1.48 -19.77
C MET A 124 15.72 1.77 -18.93
N LYS A 125 15.62 1.67 -17.60
CA LYS A 125 16.76 1.89 -16.70
C LYS A 125 17.85 0.85 -16.90
N TYR A 126 17.51 -0.44 -16.79
CA TYR A 126 18.51 -1.50 -16.86
C TYR A 126 19.03 -1.71 -18.28
N GLY A 127 18.17 -1.59 -19.30
CA GLY A 127 18.57 -1.65 -20.70
C GLY A 127 19.45 -0.48 -21.11
N GLY A 128 19.08 0.76 -20.75
CA GLY A 128 19.90 1.94 -21.04
C GLY A 128 21.25 1.91 -20.33
N ILE A 129 21.28 1.63 -19.02
CA ILE A 129 22.53 1.49 -18.26
C ILE A 129 23.37 0.33 -18.79
N GLY A 130 22.74 -0.83 -19.01
CA GLY A 130 23.42 -2.02 -19.51
C GLY A 130 24.06 -1.80 -20.87
N PHE A 131 23.36 -1.11 -21.79
CA PHE A 131 23.90 -0.73 -23.09
C PHE A 131 25.10 0.21 -22.96
N ILE A 132 24.99 1.25 -22.13
CA ILE A 132 26.12 2.19 -21.89
C ILE A 132 27.34 1.43 -21.38
N VAL A 133 27.18 0.58 -20.38
CA VAL A 133 28.28 -0.20 -19.80
C VAL A 133 28.89 -1.12 -20.87
N LEU A 134 28.06 -1.85 -21.62
CA LEU A 134 28.51 -2.78 -22.65
C LEU A 134 29.26 -2.05 -23.77
N GLU A 135 28.74 -0.93 -24.24
CA GLU A 135 29.33 -0.16 -25.34
C GLU A 135 30.66 0.49 -24.93
N LEU A 136 30.76 0.99 -23.69
CA LEU A 136 32.02 1.50 -23.14
C LEU A 136 33.08 0.40 -22.98
N VAL A 137 32.69 -0.78 -22.47
CA VAL A 137 33.60 -1.93 -22.35
C VAL A 137 34.09 -2.40 -23.72
N ASN A 138 33.18 -2.52 -24.69
CA ASN A 138 33.53 -2.92 -26.06
C ASN A 138 34.45 -1.89 -26.73
N THR A 139 34.17 -0.60 -26.57
CA THR A 139 34.98 0.48 -27.13
C THR A 139 36.38 0.50 -26.50
N ALA A 140 36.47 0.34 -25.18
CA ALA A 140 37.76 0.23 -24.49
C ALA A 140 38.55 -1.02 -24.92
N TYR A 141 37.88 -2.17 -25.07
CA TYR A 141 38.50 -3.42 -25.52
C TYR A 141 39.02 -3.33 -26.95
N ARG A 142 38.25 -2.71 -27.86
CA ARG A 142 38.61 -2.53 -29.26
C ARG A 142 39.55 -1.34 -29.51
N LYS A 143 39.83 -0.54 -28.48
CA LYS A 143 40.63 0.70 -28.56
C LYS A 143 40.07 1.70 -29.58
N GLU A 144 38.76 1.68 -29.76
CA GLU A 144 38.04 2.58 -30.67
C GLU A 144 37.75 3.91 -29.95
N SER A 145 37.57 5.00 -30.72
CA SER A 145 37.16 6.27 -30.12
C SER A 145 35.67 6.24 -29.77
N ILE A 146 35.29 6.92 -28.68
CA ILE A 146 33.88 7.10 -28.29
C ILE A 146 33.13 7.95 -29.33
N SER A 147 33.86 8.71 -30.14
CA SER A 147 33.34 9.60 -31.18
C SER A 147 33.16 8.91 -32.54
N GLU A 148 33.70 7.71 -32.72
CA GLU A 148 33.61 6.95 -33.98
C GLU A 148 32.24 6.27 -34.12
N ASP A 149 31.83 6.00 -35.36
CA ASP A 149 30.66 5.18 -35.72
C ASP A 149 29.33 5.55 -35.04
N ASN A 150 29.07 6.85 -34.83
CA ASN A 150 27.87 7.35 -34.16
C ASN A 150 27.66 6.79 -32.73
N LYS A 151 28.70 6.24 -32.09
CA LYS A 151 28.62 5.69 -30.74
C LYS A 151 28.25 6.73 -29.70
N MET A 152 28.71 7.96 -29.88
CA MET A 152 28.30 9.07 -29.02
C MET A 152 26.78 9.31 -29.09
N VAL A 153 26.17 9.14 -30.27
CA VAL A 153 24.73 9.25 -30.47
C VAL A 153 24.01 8.07 -29.81
N SER A 154 24.51 6.84 -29.97
CA SER A 154 23.90 5.66 -29.34
C SER A 154 23.99 5.71 -27.81
N LEU A 155 25.11 6.16 -27.25
CA LEU A 155 25.30 6.41 -25.82
C LEU A 155 24.37 7.52 -25.32
N ALA A 156 24.22 8.62 -26.07
CA ALA A 156 23.30 9.70 -25.73
C ALA A 156 21.84 9.22 -25.71
N ILE A 157 21.43 8.40 -26.70
CA ILE A 157 20.10 7.78 -26.73
C ILE A 157 19.91 6.87 -25.52
N ALA A 158 20.87 6.00 -25.23
CA ALA A 158 20.79 5.08 -24.09
C ALA A 158 20.71 5.84 -22.74
N ALA A 159 21.47 6.93 -22.60
CA ALA A 159 21.41 7.81 -21.44
C ALA A 159 20.03 8.48 -21.32
N GLY A 160 19.49 8.98 -22.43
CA GLY A 160 18.14 9.54 -22.49
C GLY A 160 17.05 8.53 -22.09
N VAL A 161 17.15 7.29 -22.57
CA VAL A 161 16.24 6.20 -22.20
C VAL A 161 16.33 5.88 -20.72
N ALA A 162 17.55 5.73 -20.17
CA ALA A 162 17.75 5.47 -18.75
C ALA A 162 17.19 6.60 -17.88
N ALA A 163 17.52 7.86 -18.20
CA ALA A 163 17.05 9.05 -17.50
C ALA A 163 15.51 9.15 -17.51
N THR A 164 14.88 8.87 -18.65
CA THR A 164 13.42 8.83 -18.78
C THR A 164 12.82 7.73 -17.90
N GLY A 165 13.44 6.55 -17.86
CA GLY A 165 13.04 5.46 -16.96
C GLY A 165 13.12 5.85 -15.48
N PHE A 166 14.16 6.59 -15.07
CA PHE A 166 14.26 7.15 -13.72
C PHE A 166 13.17 8.19 -13.44
N ALA A 167 12.95 9.13 -14.35
CA ALA A 167 11.92 10.16 -14.21
C ALA A 167 10.52 9.56 -14.06
N ILE A 168 10.14 8.61 -14.92
CA ILE A 168 8.84 7.92 -14.84
C ILE A 168 8.70 7.20 -13.50
N THR A 169 9.73 6.47 -13.06
CA THR A 169 9.72 5.78 -11.76
C THR A 169 9.52 6.76 -10.60
N TYR A 170 10.20 7.91 -10.65
CA TYR A 170 10.10 8.95 -9.62
C TYR A 170 8.67 9.53 -9.53
N PHE A 171 8.05 9.85 -10.67
CA PHE A 171 6.69 10.38 -10.71
C PHE A 171 5.65 9.35 -10.28
N GLN A 172 5.80 8.08 -10.68
CA GLN A 172 4.92 6.99 -10.25
C GLN A 172 4.96 6.80 -8.72
N ASN A 173 6.15 6.73 -8.14
CA ASN A 173 6.32 6.55 -6.69
C ASN A 173 5.79 7.73 -5.85
N LYS A 174 5.76 8.94 -6.42
CA LYS A 174 5.17 10.13 -5.76
C LYS A 174 3.64 10.10 -5.82
N ALA A 175 3.07 9.56 -6.90
CA ALA A 175 1.63 9.49 -7.09
C ALA A 175 0.93 8.50 -6.15
N ASP A 176 1.60 7.42 -5.73
CA ASP A 176 1.01 6.38 -4.89
C ASP A 176 1.04 6.64 -3.37
N LYS A 177 1.48 7.83 -2.94
CA LYS A 177 1.52 8.23 -1.53
C LYS A 177 0.23 8.93 -1.09
N ALA A 178 -0.25 8.59 0.10
CA ALA A 178 -1.20 9.37 0.87
C ALA A 178 -0.60 10.76 1.14
N GLY A 179 -1.41 11.82 0.97
CA GLY A 179 -0.96 13.21 0.95
C GLY A 179 -0.48 13.71 -0.42
N GLY A 180 -0.20 12.81 -1.37
CA GLY A 180 0.11 13.16 -2.76
C GLY A 180 -1.16 13.24 -3.62
N LYS A 181 -1.48 12.15 -4.31
CA LYS A 181 -2.68 12.05 -5.18
C LYS A 181 -3.95 11.73 -4.39
N TYR A 182 -3.78 11.16 -3.20
CA TYR A 182 -4.87 10.66 -2.36
C TYR A 182 -4.90 11.40 -1.03
N LYS A 183 -6.10 11.56 -0.49
CA LYS A 183 -6.33 12.07 0.86
C LYS A 183 -7.21 11.09 1.62
N VAL A 184 -6.92 10.91 2.90
CA VAL A 184 -7.78 10.16 3.82
C VAL A 184 -8.70 11.17 4.48
N VAL A 185 -9.99 10.86 4.53
CA VAL A 185 -10.99 11.68 5.20
C VAL A 185 -11.64 10.84 6.27
N TYR A 186 -11.46 11.23 7.52
CA TYR A 186 -12.21 10.65 8.64
C TYR A 186 -13.65 11.16 8.60
N VAL A 187 -14.60 10.25 8.78
CA VAL A 187 -16.02 10.55 8.90
C VAL A 187 -16.47 10.02 10.24
N LYS A 188 -16.74 10.97 11.15
CA LYS A 188 -17.40 10.67 12.41
C LYS A 188 -18.84 10.31 12.13
N ASN A 189 -19.25 9.14 12.58
CA ASN A 189 -20.60 8.65 12.41
C ASN A 189 -21.30 8.69 13.77
N SER A 190 -21.36 9.88 14.39
CA SER A 190 -22.06 10.04 15.66
C SER A 190 -23.54 10.35 15.42
N LYS A 191 -24.39 9.71 16.23
CA LYS A 191 -25.60 10.37 16.71
C LYS A 191 -25.23 11.46 17.72
#